data_AF-A0A1H6M1M7-F1
#
_entry.id   AF-A0A1H6M1M7-F1
#
_cell.length_a   1.000
_cell.length_b   1.000
_cell.length_c   1.000
_cell.angle_alpha   90.00
_cell.angle_beta   90.00
_cell.angle_gamma   90.00
#
_symmetry.space_group_name_H-M   'P 1'
#
loop_
_entity.id
_entity.type
_entity.pdbx_description
1 polymer ?
#
loop_
_entity_poly.entity_id
_entity_poly.type
_entity_poly.pdbx_seq_one_letter_code
_entity_poly.pdbx_strand_id
1 'polypeptide(L)' 'MDKIALFPLSSKDDIDILIIGTGEYSQFLNPLQQVALQQMNIGVESMNSESACRCFNLLLSDARLVGLLLL' A
#
# COMPACT_ATOMS: atom_id res chain seq x y z
N MET A 1 -8.37 -4.66 -19.90
CA MET A 1 -8.07 -3.51 -19.03
C MET A 1 -7.87 -4.03 -17.60
N ASP A 2 -7.05 -5.06 -17.44
CA ASP A 2 -5.59 -5.03 -17.30
C ASP A 2 -5.21 -4.82 -15.84
N LYS A 3 -5.01 -5.95 -15.16
CA LYS A 3 -4.43 -6.12 -13.81
C LYS A 3 -3.03 -5.48 -13.66
N ILE A 4 -2.56 -4.73 -14.65
CA ILE A 4 -1.19 -4.24 -14.86
C ILE A 4 -1.10 -2.72 -14.68
N ALA A 5 -2.21 -1.98 -14.70
CA ALA A 5 -2.17 -0.52 -14.70
C ALA A 5 -1.98 0.12 -13.31
N LEU A 6 -2.12 -0.64 -12.22
CA LEU A 6 -1.88 -0.09 -10.87
C LEU A 6 -0.49 -0.46 -10.36
N PHE A 7 -0.10 -1.73 -10.33
CA PHE A 7 1.28 -2.17 -10.02
C PHE A 7 1.50 -3.57 -10.61
N PRO A 8 2.69 -3.92 -11.12
CA PRO A 8 3.06 -5.33 -11.26
C PRO A 8 3.38 -5.88 -9.86
N LEU A 9 2.37 -5.99 -8.98
CA LEU A 9 2.41 -6.87 -7.80
C LEU A 9 2.52 -8.34 -8.22
N SER A 10 2.44 -8.62 -9.52
CA SER A 10 2.81 -9.88 -10.14
C SER A 10 4.32 -10.09 -10.09
N SER A 11 4.89 -10.36 -8.91
CA SER A 11 6.10 -11.17 -8.74
C SER A 11 6.33 -11.52 -7.26
N LYS A 12 5.67 -12.59 -6.81
CA LYS A 12 6.11 -13.56 -5.78
C LYS A 12 5.90 -13.31 -4.28
N ASP A 13 5.57 -12.12 -3.79
CA ASP A 13 5.33 -11.93 -2.35
C ASP A 13 3.86 -11.57 -2.10
N ASP A 14 3.13 -12.46 -1.43
CA ASP A 14 1.81 -12.16 -0.88
C ASP A 14 1.98 -11.02 0.13
N ILE A 15 1.34 -9.88 -0.08
CA ILE A 15 1.34 -8.77 0.89
C ILE A 15 0.01 -8.73 1.61
N ASP A 16 0.04 -8.58 2.93
CA ASP A 16 -1.15 -8.46 3.76
C ASP A 16 -1.57 -6.98 3.91
N ILE A 17 -0.59 -6.07 3.88
CA ILE A 17 -0.78 -4.63 4.10
C ILE A 17 0.00 -3.83 3.07
N LEU A 18 -0.63 -2.81 2.50
CA LEU A 18 -0.01 -1.80 1.64
C LEU A 18 -0.11 -0.44 2.31
N ILE A 19 1.04 0.17 2.61
CA ILE A 19 1.12 1.55 3.06
C ILE A 19 1.37 2.47 1.86
N ILE A 20 0.59 3.53 1.75
CA ILE A 20 0.66 4.51 0.67
C ILE A 20 1.10 5.87 1.25
N GLY A 21 2.28 6.32 0.86
CA GLY A 21 2.80 7.66 1.12
C GLY A 21 2.36 8.62 0.02
N THR A 22 1.63 9.66 0.40
CA THR A 22 0.99 10.63 -0.51
C THR A 22 1.73 11.98 -0.58
N GLY A 23 3.02 11.99 -0.23
CA GLY A 23 3.85 13.20 -0.20
C GLY A 23 3.84 13.87 1.17
N GLU A 24 3.86 15.21 1.20
CA GLU A 24 3.85 15.96 2.48
C GLU A 24 2.54 15.83 3.26
N TYR A 25 1.41 15.66 2.56
CA TYR A 25 0.09 15.65 3.17
C TYR A 25 -0.60 14.31 2.93
N SER A 26 -1.37 13.86 3.91
CA SER A 26 -2.20 12.67 3.74
C SER A 26 -3.33 12.94 2.74
N GLN A 27 -3.46 12.07 1.74
CA GLN A 27 -4.54 12.11 0.77
C GLN A 27 -5.34 10.82 0.79
N PHE A 28 -6.66 10.93 0.64
CA PHE A 28 -7.53 9.76 0.55
C PHE A 28 -7.39 9.06 -0.79
N LEU A 29 -7.42 7.72 -0.75
CA LEU A 29 -7.54 6.93 -1.98
C LEU A 29 -8.90 7.14 -2.63
N ASN A 30 -8.93 6.93 -3.96
CA ASN A 30 -10.20 6.84 -4.65
C ASN A 30 -10.98 5.63 -4.11
N PRO A 31 -12.27 5.77 -3.75
CA PRO A 31 -13.09 4.68 -3.25
C PRO A 31 -13.07 3.42 -4.12
N LEU A 32 -12.99 3.57 -5.45
CA LEU A 32 -12.91 2.43 -6.38
C LEU A 32 -11.60 1.65 -6.22
N GLN A 33 -10.49 2.34 -5.97
CA GLN A 33 -9.20 1.70 -5.71
C GLN A 33 -9.22 0.98 -4.36
N GLN A 34 -9.81 1.59 -3.34
CA GLN A 34 -9.92 0.98 -2.01
C GLN A 34 -10.75 -0.31 -2.06
N VAL A 35 -11.88 -0.31 -2.76
CA VAL A 35 -12.70 -1.53 -2.96
C VAL A 35 -11.93 -2.60 -3.73
N ALA A 36 -11.21 -2.23 -4.79
CA ALA A 36 -10.42 -3.18 -5.57
C ALA A 36 -9.32 -3.84 -4.75
N LEU A 37 -8.66 -3.09 -3.85
CA LEU A 37 -7.61 -3.61 -2.97
C LEU A 37 -8.18 -4.48 -1.84
N GLN A 38 -9.33 -4.09 -1.27
CA GLN A 38 -10.04 -4.92 -0.30
C GLN A 38 -10.46 -6.29 -0.89
N GLN A 39 -10.88 -6.32 -2.15
CA GLN A 39 -11.19 -7.57 -2.85
C GLN A 39 -9.99 -8.49 -3.06
N MET A 40 -8.77 -7.95 -2.95
CA MET A 40 -7.52 -8.71 -3.02
C MET A 40 -7.05 -9.20 -1.63
N ASN A 41 -7.85 -8.97 -0.57
CA ASN A 41 -7.47 -9.21 0.83
C ASN A 41 -6.24 -8.42 1.30
N ILE A 42 -5.95 -7.28 0.67
CA ILE A 42 -4.85 -6.39 1.05
C ILE A 42 -5.42 -5.26 1.89
N GLY A 43 -4.94 -5.11 3.12
CA GLY A 43 -5.23 -3.95 3.96
C GLY A 43 -4.50 -2.72 3.42
N VAL A 44 -5.16 -1.56 3.35
CA VAL A 44 -4.56 -0.36 2.75
C VAL A 44 -4.68 0.82 3.70
N GLU A 45 -3.56 1.49 3.94
CA GLU A 45 -3.49 2.73 4.71
C GLU A 45 -2.80 3.82 3.91
N SER A 46 -3.38 5.03 3.93
CA SER A 46 -2.79 6.21 3.28
C SER A 46 -2.36 7.22 4.35
N MET A 47 -1.16 7.74 4.19
CA MET A 47 -0.58 8.75 5.07
C MET A 47 0.43 9.62 4.31
N ASN A 48 0.99 10.64 4.97
CA ASN A 48 2.11 11.36 4.41
C ASN A 48 3.33 10.41 4.28
N SER A 49 4.24 10.70 3.35
CA SER A 49 5.37 9.82 3.03
C SER A 49 6.35 9.63 4.20
N GLU A 50 6.49 10.63 5.08
CA GLU A 50 7.36 10.53 6.26
C GLU A 50 6.85 9.48 7.25
N SER A 51 5.56 9.53 7.56
CA SER A 51 4.88 8.55 8.40
C SER A 51 4.81 7.19 7.71
N ALA A 52 4.59 7.15 6.39
CA ALA A 52 4.55 5.90 5.62
C ALA A 52 5.85 5.10 5.74
N CYS A 53 7.00 5.76 5.56
CA CYS A 53 8.31 5.13 5.70
C CYS A 53 8.54 4.61 7.13
N ARG A 54 8.13 5.36 8.17
CA ARG A 54 8.25 4.90 9.56
C ARG A 54 7.39 3.68 9.84
N CYS A 55 6.12 3.70 9.44
CA CYS A 55 5.20 2.59 9.62
C CYS A 55 5.67 1.34 8.84
N PHE A 56 6.16 1.53 7.61
CA PHE A 56 6.74 0.45 6.84
C PHE A 56 7.90 -0.22 7.58
N ASN A 57 8.87 0.57 8.06
CA ASN A 57 10.01 0.03 8.81
C ASN A 57 9.58 -0.69 10.09
N LEU A 58 8.56 -0.19 10.78
CA LEU A 58 8.00 -0.84 11.97
C LEU A 58 7.39 -2.21 11.62
N LEU A 59 6.51 -2.26 10.63
CA LEU A 59 5.84 -3.49 10.20
C LEU A 59 6.83 -4.50 9.59
N LEU A 60 7.82 -4.02 8.86
CA LEU A 60 8.90 -4.84 8.33
C LEU A 60 9.72 -5.47 9.47
N SER A 61 9.99 -4.72 10.54
CA SER A 61 10.69 -5.23 11.73
C SER A 61 9.87 -6.28 12.49
N ASP A 62 8.54 -6.19 12.43
CA ASP A 62 7.60 -7.17 12.97
C ASP A 62 7.41 -8.40 12.06
N ALA A 63 8.22 -8.54 10.99
CA ALA A 63 8.14 -9.62 10.00
C ALA A 63 6.75 -9.76 9.34
N ARG A 64 6.03 -8.63 9.19
CA ARG A 64 4.76 -8.57 8.44
C ARG A 64 5.06 -8.53 6.93
N LEU A 65 4.14 -9.09 6.15
CA LEU A 65 4.15 -8.96 4.70
C LEU A 65 3.58 -7.59 4.31
N VAL A 66 4.44 -6.58 4.34
CA VAL A 66 4.08 -5.18 4.10
C VAL A 66 4.66 -4.67 2.78
N GLY A 67 3.84 -3.99 1.98
CA GLY A 67 4.26 -3.22 0.82
C GLY A 67 4.28 -1.72 1.14
N LEU A 68 5.16 -0.99 0.46
CA LEU A 68 5.22 0.48 0.50
C LEU A 68 5.11 1.05 -0.91
N LEU A 69 4.20 1.98 -1.09
CA LEU A 69 4.02 2.78 -2.30
C LEU A 69 4.20 4.25 -1.95
N LEU A 70 5.09 4.95 -2.64
CA LEU A 70 5.26 6.41 -2.54
C LEU A 70 4.84 7.06 -3.86
N LEU A 71 4.00 8.11 -3.77
CA LEU A 71 3.54 8.92 -4.90
C LEU A 71 4.38 10.19 -5.10
#